data_AF-A0AAE3ZLZ4-F1
#
_entry.id   AF-A0AAE3ZLZ4-F1
#
_cell.length_a   1.000
_cell.length_b   1.000
_cell.length_c   1.000
_cell.angle_alpha   90.00
_cell.angle_beta   90.00
_cell.angle_gamma   90.00
#
_symmetry.space_group_name_H-M   'P 1'
#
loop_
_entity.id
_entity.type
_entity.pdbx_description
1 polymer ?
#
loop_
_entity_poly.entity_id
_entity_poly.type
_entity_poly.pdbx_seq_one_letter_code
_entity_poly.pdbx_strand_id
1 'polypeptide(L)'
;MDLVDTMIVSYAWKGIPGFEIQGRSISSVTAQEFLLVQTPDPKQPLYYLPSRGLLVVGRHHLVVRAGNRISPAQRERLRRKWKDQTDRLIIDFASDYPRIVEYGHNRISGTINAKDITYYSACTSVLDRQIQDTLLSRFAFLAANGVRCIALSPRIIEQMFTLLEAFSQTANVKTNFRNSINDLLILATAIDRRVRLVTRDTLLNRFAAGVHDAPVERVAPEVWTIDFSESTADRRKPYESKGYVNRSWQVMERRT
;
A
#
# COMPACT_ATOMS: atom_id res chain seq x y z
N MET A 1 12.02 13.05 6.21
CA MET A 1 10.72 12.35 6.37
C MET A 1 10.96 10.93 5.94
N ASP A 2 10.56 9.95 6.74
CA ASP A 2 10.93 8.55 6.49
C ASP A 2 9.67 7.75 6.15
N LEU A 3 9.79 6.91 5.13
CA LEU A 3 8.82 5.89 4.75
C LEU A 3 9.22 4.57 5.41
N VAL A 4 8.29 3.87 6.05
CA VAL A 4 8.54 2.54 6.62
C VAL A 4 7.72 1.49 5.88
N ASP A 5 8.29 0.30 5.73
CA ASP A 5 7.59 -0.84 5.12
C ASP A 5 6.64 -1.56 6.09
N THR A 6 5.94 -2.57 5.58
CA THR A 6 4.96 -3.38 6.33
C THR A 6 5.59 -4.19 7.47
N MET A 7 6.83 -4.63 7.31
CA MET A 7 7.53 -5.39 8.35
C MET A 7 7.86 -4.48 9.53
N ILE A 8 8.38 -3.28 9.29
CA ILE A 8 8.65 -2.30 10.36
C ILE A 8 7.36 -1.98 11.13
N VAL A 9 6.25 -1.68 10.42
CA VAL A 9 4.95 -1.39 11.05
C VAL A 9 4.43 -2.57 11.87
N SER A 10 4.54 -3.79 11.32
CA SER A 10 4.06 -5.01 11.98
C SER A 10 4.84 -5.33 13.25
N TYR A 11 6.15 -5.11 13.25
CA TYR A 11 7.01 -5.33 14.42
C TYR A 11 6.75 -4.27 15.50
N ALA A 12 6.58 -3.01 15.10
CA ALA A 12 6.20 -1.93 16.00
C ALA A 12 4.84 -2.21 16.68
N TRP A 13 3.84 -2.68 15.92
CA TRP A 13 2.52 -3.03 16.45
C TRP A 13 2.58 -4.20 17.46
N LYS A 14 3.50 -5.14 17.26
CA LYS A 14 3.74 -6.25 18.20
C LYS A 14 4.52 -5.83 19.45
N GLY A 15 4.93 -4.57 19.56
CA GLY A 15 5.73 -4.06 20.67
C GLY A 15 7.17 -4.56 20.67
N ILE A 16 7.70 -4.98 19.52
CA ILE A 16 9.09 -5.44 19.43
C ILE A 16 10.01 -4.19 19.50
N PRO A 17 10.99 -4.15 20.41
CA PRO A 17 11.90 -3.01 20.54
C PRO A 17 12.71 -2.73 19.28
N GLY A 18 13.10 -1.47 19.06
CA GLY A 18 13.90 -1.04 17.90
C GLY A 18 13.10 -0.75 16.63
N PHE A 19 11.77 -0.87 16.66
CA PHE A 19 10.87 -0.59 15.55
C PHE A 19 9.99 0.62 15.85
N GLU A 20 10.45 1.80 15.44
CA GLU A 20 9.73 3.05 15.65
C GLU A 20 8.98 3.50 14.40
N ILE A 21 7.73 3.95 14.59
CA ILE A 21 6.90 4.49 13.51
C ILE A 21 6.28 5.86 13.84
N GLN A 22 6.56 6.42 15.02
CA GLN A 22 5.97 7.67 15.46
C GLN A 22 6.32 8.81 14.48
N GLY A 23 5.30 9.48 13.96
CA GLY A 23 5.42 10.56 12.97
C GLY A 23 5.97 10.15 11.60
N ARG A 24 6.24 8.85 11.38
CA ARG A 24 6.73 8.32 10.09
C ARG A 24 5.60 8.17 9.09
N SER A 25 5.97 7.85 7.85
CA SER A 25 5.02 7.65 6.76
C SER A 25 5.00 6.21 6.29
N ILE A 26 3.88 5.78 5.74
CA ILE A 26 3.71 4.49 5.06
C ILE A 26 3.14 4.72 3.66
N SER A 27 3.39 3.79 2.76
CA SER A 27 2.64 3.74 1.51
C SER A 27 1.23 3.19 1.78
N SER A 28 0.29 3.49 0.89
CA SER A 28 -1.04 2.86 0.92
C SER A 28 -0.98 1.35 0.65
N VAL A 29 0.06 0.85 -0.02
CA VAL A 29 0.32 -0.60 -0.14
C VAL A 29 0.61 -1.19 1.24
N THR A 30 1.54 -0.59 1.97
CA THR A 30 1.86 -0.96 3.36
C THR A 30 0.64 -0.88 4.27
N ALA A 31 -0.17 0.18 4.12
CA ALA A 31 -1.41 0.32 4.87
C ALA A 31 -2.40 -0.82 4.57
N GLN A 32 -2.57 -1.18 3.30
CA GLN A 32 -3.48 -2.25 2.90
C GLN A 32 -3.02 -3.64 3.35
N GLU A 33 -1.72 -3.93 3.31
CA GLU A 33 -1.18 -5.19 3.85
C GLU A 33 -1.36 -5.24 5.37
N PHE A 34 -0.98 -4.19 6.09
CA PHE A 34 -1.10 -4.12 7.54
C PHE A 34 -2.56 -4.16 8.02
N LEU A 35 -3.47 -3.54 7.27
CA LEU A 35 -4.91 -3.51 7.56
C LEU A 35 -5.69 -4.62 6.82
N LEU A 36 -4.99 -5.65 6.33
CA LEU A 36 -5.55 -6.86 5.71
C LEU A 36 -6.56 -6.60 4.59
N VAL A 37 -6.46 -5.48 3.89
CA VAL A 37 -7.30 -5.19 2.71
C VAL A 37 -6.95 -6.19 1.60
N GLN A 38 -5.66 -6.45 1.41
CA GLN A 38 -5.19 -7.40 0.41
C GLN A 38 -5.36 -8.83 0.89
N THR A 39 -5.80 -9.71 0.00
CA THR A 39 -5.91 -11.15 0.23
C THR A 39 -5.04 -11.90 -0.79
N PRO A 40 -4.81 -13.22 -0.61
CA PRO A 40 -4.11 -14.01 -1.62
C PRO A 40 -4.78 -13.99 -3.00
N ASP A 41 -6.09 -13.74 -3.09
CA ASP A 41 -6.77 -13.45 -4.36
C ASP A 41 -6.73 -11.95 -4.64
N PRO A 42 -5.89 -11.46 -5.57
CA PRO A 42 -5.76 -10.04 -5.86
C PRO A 42 -7.05 -9.42 -6.42
N LYS A 43 -8.04 -10.22 -6.84
CA LYS A 43 -9.33 -9.72 -7.33
C LYS A 43 -10.34 -9.48 -6.21
N GLN A 44 -10.05 -9.93 -4.99
CA GLN A 44 -10.98 -9.92 -3.86
C GLN A 44 -10.34 -9.34 -2.60
N PRO A 45 -10.35 -8.01 -2.46
CA PRO A 45 -10.05 -7.37 -1.20
C PRO A 45 -10.93 -7.88 -0.05
N LEU A 46 -10.38 -7.94 1.16
CA LEU A 46 -11.11 -8.38 2.35
C LEU A 46 -12.29 -7.46 2.64
N TYR A 47 -12.16 -6.16 2.39
CA TYR A 47 -13.24 -5.17 2.48
C TYR A 47 -12.93 -4.00 1.54
N TYR A 48 -13.90 -3.10 1.37
CA TYR A 48 -13.78 -1.92 0.52
C TYR A 48 -14.02 -0.66 1.34
N LEU A 49 -13.42 0.46 0.91
CA LEU A 49 -13.63 1.78 1.50
C LEU A 49 -14.46 2.63 0.52
N PRO A 50 -15.80 2.59 0.60
CA PRO A 50 -16.67 3.28 -0.36
C PRO A 50 -16.69 4.80 -0.13
N SER A 51 -17.18 5.55 -1.12
CA SER A 51 -17.50 6.97 -0.96
C SER A 51 -18.33 7.24 0.30
N ARG A 52 -17.94 8.27 1.07
CA ARG A 52 -18.51 8.60 2.39
C ARG A 52 -20.04 8.72 2.37
N GLY A 53 -20.61 9.28 1.31
CA GLY A 53 -22.06 9.43 1.15
C GLY A 53 -22.85 8.11 1.13
N LEU A 54 -22.20 6.97 0.85
CA LEU A 54 -22.84 5.66 0.79
C LEU A 54 -22.86 4.90 2.11
N LEU A 55 -22.14 5.40 3.10
CA LEU A 55 -22.31 4.96 4.50
C LEU A 55 -23.58 5.58 5.11
N VAL A 56 -24.37 6.30 4.33
CA VAL A 56 -25.71 6.76 4.70
C VAL A 56 -26.73 5.86 3.99
N VAL A 57 -27.42 4.99 4.74
CA VAL A 57 -28.56 4.23 4.23
C VAL A 57 -29.77 4.59 5.10
N GLY A 58 -30.52 5.63 4.70
CA GLY A 58 -31.70 6.14 5.40
C GLY A 58 -31.44 7.32 6.36
N ARG A 59 -32.46 7.70 7.15
CA ARG A 59 -32.38 8.71 8.24
C ARG A 59 -31.46 8.30 9.42
N HIS A 60 -30.83 7.14 9.32
CA HIS A 60 -29.83 6.66 10.26
C HIS A 60 -28.53 6.48 9.49
N HIS A 61 -27.48 7.19 9.91
CA HIS A 61 -26.11 6.88 9.52
C HIS A 61 -25.91 5.36 9.67
N LEU A 62 -25.12 4.70 8.80
CA LEU A 62 -24.47 3.43 9.16
C LEU A 62 -23.43 3.69 10.26
N VAL A 63 -23.85 4.28 11.38
CA VAL A 63 -23.55 3.65 12.64
C VAL A 63 -24.32 2.34 12.55
N VAL A 64 -23.66 1.29 12.06
CA VAL A 64 -24.02 -0.06 12.48
C VAL A 64 -23.90 0.01 13.98
N ARG A 65 -25.00 0.37 14.66
CA ARG A 65 -25.08 0.38 16.11
C ARG A 65 -24.57 -0.99 16.51
N ALA A 66 -23.47 -1.01 17.26
CA ALA A 66 -22.91 -2.23 17.81
C ALA A 66 -24.07 -3.05 18.39
N GLY A 67 -24.46 -4.13 17.69
CA GLY A 67 -25.67 -4.89 18.02
C GLY A 67 -26.53 -5.35 16.84
N ASN A 68 -26.60 -4.61 15.73
CA ASN A 68 -27.38 -5.08 14.57
C ASN A 68 -26.60 -6.15 13.80
N ARG A 69 -27.04 -7.42 13.90
CA ARG A 69 -26.50 -8.52 13.11
C ARG A 69 -26.80 -8.31 11.63
N ILE A 70 -25.80 -7.88 10.87
CA ILE A 70 -25.87 -7.86 9.40
C ILE A 70 -25.88 -9.31 8.93
N SER A 71 -26.92 -9.71 8.20
CA SER A 71 -27.01 -11.07 7.66
C SER A 71 -25.91 -11.32 6.60
N PRO A 72 -25.49 -12.58 6.38
CA PRO A 72 -24.51 -12.90 5.32
C PRO A 72 -24.91 -12.34 3.94
N ALA A 73 -26.19 -12.41 3.59
CA ALA A 73 -26.72 -11.86 2.33
C ALA A 73 -26.59 -10.32 2.26
N GLN A 74 -26.82 -9.63 3.38
CA GLN A 74 -26.64 -8.17 3.45
C GLN A 74 -25.15 -7.78 3.35
N ARG A 75 -24.25 -8.54 3.99
CA ARG A 75 -22.80 -8.33 3.89
C ARG A 75 -22.34 -8.45 2.43
N GLU A 76 -22.74 -9.51 1.74
CA GLU A 76 -22.37 -9.72 0.34
C GLU A 76 -22.92 -8.61 -0.58
N ARG A 77 -24.18 -8.20 -0.36
CA ARG A 77 -24.78 -7.08 -1.10
C ARG A 77 -24.01 -5.77 -0.90
N LEU A 78 -23.61 -5.47 0.34
CA LEU A 78 -22.82 -4.28 0.65
C LEU A 78 -21.43 -4.35 0.01
N ARG A 79 -20.73 -5.49 0.11
CA ARG A 79 -19.41 -5.69 -0.52
C ARG A 79 -19.45 -5.43 -2.02
N ARG A 80 -20.44 -5.97 -2.74
CA ARG A 80 -20.62 -5.72 -4.18
C ARG A 80 -20.85 -4.23 -4.47
N LYS A 81 -21.74 -3.58 -3.73
CA LYS A 81 -22.02 -2.15 -3.90
C LYS A 81 -20.78 -1.29 -3.63
N TRP A 82 -20.02 -1.60 -2.59
CA TRP A 82 -18.85 -0.83 -2.18
C TRP A 82 -17.64 -1.03 -3.10
N LYS A 83 -17.49 -2.22 -3.70
CA LYS A 83 -16.50 -2.49 -4.75
C LYS A 83 -16.60 -1.47 -5.89
N ASP A 84 -17.82 -1.08 -6.24
CA ASP A 84 -18.04 -0.15 -7.34
C ASP A 84 -17.92 1.32 -6.99
N GLN A 85 -17.65 1.62 -5.72
CA GLN A 85 -17.74 2.95 -5.14
C GLN A 85 -16.46 3.34 -4.39
N THR A 86 -15.37 2.65 -4.72
CA THR A 86 -14.02 2.94 -4.23
C THR A 86 -13.10 3.23 -5.41
N ASP A 87 -12.05 4.01 -5.18
CA ASP A 87 -11.06 4.29 -6.22
C ASP A 87 -10.34 3.01 -6.63
N ARG A 88 -9.94 2.91 -7.90
CA ARG A 88 -9.26 1.73 -8.45
C ARG A 88 -8.09 2.12 -9.32
N LEU A 89 -7.00 1.37 -9.22
CA LEU A 89 -5.89 1.39 -10.17
C LEU A 89 -5.79 0.01 -10.82
N ILE A 90 -5.87 -0.03 -12.14
CA ILE A 90 -5.71 -1.26 -12.92
C ILE A 90 -4.30 -1.24 -13.48
N ILE A 91 -3.48 -2.20 -13.07
CA ILE A 91 -2.10 -2.37 -13.51
C ILE A 91 -2.07 -3.53 -14.51
N ASP A 92 -1.79 -3.21 -15.77
CA ASP A 92 -1.74 -4.18 -16.85
C ASP A 92 -0.30 -4.35 -17.34
N PHE A 93 0.16 -5.59 -17.37
CA PHE A 93 1.51 -5.99 -17.76
C PHE A 93 1.55 -6.61 -19.16
N ALA A 94 0.54 -6.35 -20.01
CA ALA A 94 0.51 -6.77 -21.42
C ALA A 94 0.79 -8.28 -21.65
N SER A 95 0.32 -9.13 -20.73
CA SER A 95 0.54 -10.59 -20.67
C SER A 95 1.88 -11.06 -20.10
N ASP A 96 2.87 -10.19 -19.85
CA ASP A 96 4.13 -10.58 -19.21
C ASP A 96 3.89 -11.10 -17.78
N TYR A 97 2.90 -10.51 -17.11
CA TYR A 97 2.48 -10.86 -15.76
C TYR A 97 0.96 -10.76 -15.59
N PRO A 98 0.40 -11.37 -14.53
CA PRO A 98 -1.03 -11.24 -14.22
C PRO A 98 -1.42 -9.78 -13.95
N ARG A 99 -2.54 -9.35 -14.55
CA ARG A 99 -3.17 -8.05 -14.26
C ARG A 99 -3.51 -7.93 -12.77
N ILE A 100 -3.19 -6.79 -12.18
CA ILE A 100 -3.51 -6.45 -10.79
C ILE A 100 -4.57 -5.35 -10.78
N VAL A 101 -5.56 -5.47 -9.88
CA VAL A 101 -6.52 -4.40 -9.61
C VAL A 101 -6.40 -4.00 -8.15
N GLU A 102 -5.91 -2.79 -7.96
CA GLU A 102 -5.76 -2.15 -6.67
C GLU A 102 -7.03 -1.36 -6.32
N TYR A 103 -7.48 -1.44 -5.07
CA TYR A 103 -8.71 -0.80 -4.61
C TYR A 103 -8.47 0.10 -3.40
N GLY A 104 -9.01 1.32 -3.42
CA GLY A 104 -9.16 2.13 -2.23
C GLY A 104 -7.88 2.80 -1.72
N HIS A 105 -6.85 3.02 -2.56
CA HIS A 105 -5.59 3.62 -2.12
C HIS A 105 -5.78 5.08 -1.67
N ASN A 106 -6.53 5.88 -2.43
CA ASN A 106 -6.84 7.24 -2.04
C ASN A 106 -7.72 7.26 -0.79
N ARG A 107 -8.70 6.36 -0.71
CA ARG A 107 -9.64 6.26 0.42
C ARG A 107 -8.94 5.85 1.71
N ILE A 108 -8.08 4.83 1.68
CA ILE A 108 -7.36 4.36 2.88
C ILE A 108 -6.35 5.39 3.36
N SER A 109 -5.61 6.03 2.44
CA SER A 109 -4.70 7.11 2.80
C SER A 109 -5.43 8.30 3.41
N GLY A 110 -6.51 8.75 2.79
CA GLY A 110 -7.33 9.84 3.33
C GLY A 110 -7.91 9.52 4.71
N THR A 111 -8.33 8.27 4.92
CA THR A 111 -8.87 7.81 6.21
C THR A 111 -7.82 7.80 7.32
N ILE A 112 -6.63 7.26 7.04
CA ILE A 112 -5.51 7.23 7.99
C ILE A 112 -5.04 8.66 8.30
N ASN A 113 -4.85 9.49 7.29
CA ASN A 113 -4.37 10.87 7.45
C ASN A 113 -5.35 11.73 8.25
N ALA A 114 -6.66 11.51 8.06
CA ALA A 114 -7.71 12.18 8.83
C ALA A 114 -7.94 11.55 10.23
N LYS A 115 -7.28 10.42 10.52
CA LYS A 115 -7.49 9.61 11.74
C LYS A 115 -8.97 9.25 11.97
N ASP A 116 -9.71 9.03 10.88
CA ASP A 116 -11.16 8.87 10.91
C ASP A 116 -11.56 7.42 11.25
N ILE A 117 -11.47 7.10 12.54
CA ILE A 117 -11.79 5.78 13.08
C ILE A 117 -13.28 5.43 12.89
N THR A 118 -14.16 6.42 12.90
CA THR A 118 -15.61 6.22 12.74
C THR A 118 -15.92 5.73 11.33
N TYR A 119 -15.39 6.39 10.31
CA TYR A 119 -15.51 5.95 8.93
C TYR A 119 -14.89 4.57 8.72
N TYR A 120 -13.69 4.34 9.26
CA TYR A 120 -13.00 3.06 9.13
C TYR A 120 -13.76 1.90 9.81
N SER A 121 -14.35 2.15 10.98
CA SER A 121 -15.21 1.19 11.69
C SER A 121 -16.46 0.81 10.88
N ALA A 122 -17.09 1.79 10.23
CA ALA A 122 -18.22 1.52 9.35
C ALA A 122 -17.82 0.70 8.11
N CYS A 123 -16.63 0.93 7.54
CA CYS A 123 -16.14 0.14 6.41
C CYS A 123 -15.82 -1.33 6.77
N THR A 124 -15.46 -1.58 8.02
CA THR A 124 -15.10 -2.93 8.52
C THR A 124 -16.28 -3.67 9.17
N SER A 125 -17.44 -3.04 9.33
CA SER A 125 -18.61 -3.63 9.98
C SER A 125 -19.24 -4.80 9.22
N VAL A 126 -18.87 -5.00 7.95
CA VAL A 126 -19.30 -6.14 7.11
C VAL A 126 -18.50 -7.41 7.39
N LEU A 127 -17.47 -7.33 8.24
CA LEU A 127 -16.60 -8.42 8.62
C LEU A 127 -17.08 -9.08 9.92
N ASP A 128 -16.46 -10.22 10.25
CA ASP A 128 -16.68 -10.85 11.55
C ASP A 128 -16.04 -10.04 12.66
N ARG A 129 -16.67 -10.07 13.84
CA ARG A 129 -16.31 -9.23 14.99
C ARG A 129 -14.84 -9.35 15.38
N GLN A 130 -14.29 -10.56 15.40
CA GLN A 130 -12.88 -10.79 15.74
C GLN A 130 -11.92 -10.11 14.75
N ILE A 131 -12.24 -10.15 13.46
CA ILE A 131 -11.45 -9.49 12.41
C ILE A 131 -11.60 -7.97 12.58
N GLN A 132 -12.83 -7.49 12.78
CA GLN A 132 -13.12 -6.07 12.99
C GLN A 132 -12.33 -5.51 14.19
N ASP A 133 -12.35 -6.18 15.34
CA ASP A 133 -11.65 -5.75 16.56
C ASP A 133 -10.13 -5.67 16.31
N THR A 134 -9.57 -6.65 15.59
CA THR A 134 -8.15 -6.66 15.20
C THR A 134 -7.82 -5.47 14.29
N LEU A 135 -8.64 -5.21 13.28
CA LEU A 135 -8.44 -4.13 12.33
C LEU A 135 -8.58 -2.75 12.98
N LEU A 136 -9.54 -2.58 13.89
CA LEU A 136 -9.74 -1.35 14.65
C LEU A 136 -8.54 -1.09 15.57
N SER A 137 -8.03 -2.11 16.24
CA SER A 137 -6.80 -2.00 17.05
C SER A 137 -5.60 -1.56 16.21
N ARG A 138 -5.38 -2.18 15.04
CA ARG A 138 -4.32 -1.79 14.11
C ARG A 138 -4.47 -0.37 13.58
N PHE A 139 -5.68 0.04 13.21
CA PHE A 139 -5.94 1.41 12.75
C PHE A 139 -5.70 2.43 13.87
N ALA A 140 -6.20 2.17 15.08
CA ALA A 140 -5.98 3.02 16.24
C ALA A 140 -4.48 3.16 16.55
N PHE A 141 -3.70 2.08 16.40
CA PHE A 141 -2.25 2.12 16.53
C PHE A 141 -1.58 3.07 15.52
N LEU A 142 -1.96 3.04 14.24
CA LEU A 142 -1.44 3.98 13.24
C LEU A 142 -1.81 5.43 13.58
N ALA A 143 -3.06 5.68 13.99
CA ALA A 143 -3.57 7.00 14.34
C ALA A 143 -2.88 7.59 15.58
N ALA A 144 -2.67 6.77 16.61
CA ALA A 144 -1.99 7.13 17.85
C ALA A 144 -0.51 7.47 17.60
N ASN A 145 0.15 6.75 16.68
CA ASN A 145 1.53 7.05 16.29
C ASN A 145 1.66 8.23 15.32
N GLY A 146 0.55 8.86 14.90
CA GLY A 146 0.59 9.98 13.96
C GLY A 146 1.16 9.60 12.59
N VAL A 147 0.96 8.34 12.17
CA VAL A 147 1.45 7.84 10.88
C VAL A 147 0.74 8.57 9.74
N ARG A 148 1.51 9.02 8.75
CA ARG A 148 0.99 9.53 7.48
C ARG A 148 0.97 8.44 6.42
N CYS A 149 -0.04 8.42 5.58
CA CYS A 149 -0.20 7.45 4.51
C CYS A 149 -0.18 8.13 3.14
N ILE A 150 0.69 7.65 2.26
CA ILE A 150 0.87 8.16 0.90
C ILE A 150 0.07 7.27 -0.08
N ALA A 151 -0.90 7.87 -0.77
CA ALA A 151 -1.71 7.18 -1.74
C ALA A 151 -0.88 6.78 -2.96
N LEU A 152 -1.12 5.56 -3.45
CA LEU A 152 -0.58 5.10 -4.71
C LEU A 152 -1.19 5.92 -5.84
N SER A 153 -0.37 6.27 -6.83
CA SER A 153 -0.78 7.08 -7.98
C SER A 153 -0.30 6.43 -9.27
N PRO A 154 -0.89 6.79 -10.44
CA PRO A 154 -0.38 6.34 -11.74
C PRO A 154 1.12 6.58 -11.91
N ARG A 155 1.62 7.74 -11.51
CA ARG A 155 3.05 8.09 -11.55
C ARG A 155 3.93 7.13 -10.73
N ILE A 156 3.49 6.74 -9.53
CA ILE A 156 4.23 5.76 -8.72
C ILE A 156 4.24 4.39 -9.40
N ILE A 157 3.14 4.00 -10.06
CA ILE A 157 3.05 2.72 -10.78
C ILE A 157 3.94 2.73 -12.03
N GLU A 158 3.96 3.83 -12.79
CA GLU A 158 4.86 4.01 -13.93
C GLU A 158 6.33 3.92 -13.49
N GLN A 159 6.67 4.50 -12.35
CA GLN A 159 8.00 4.36 -11.77
C GLN A 159 8.29 2.91 -11.34
N MET A 160 7.30 2.21 -10.79
CA MET A 160 7.42 0.79 -10.47
C MET A 160 7.68 -0.07 -11.71
N PHE A 161 7.13 0.26 -12.88
CA PHE A 161 7.43 -0.45 -14.12
C PHE A 161 8.93 -0.42 -14.47
N THR A 162 9.57 0.75 -14.39
CA THR A 162 11.01 0.89 -14.60
C THR A 162 11.80 0.05 -13.59
N LEU A 163 11.37 0.03 -12.32
CA LEU A 163 12.01 -0.78 -11.29
C LEU A 163 11.81 -2.28 -11.55
N LEU A 164 10.62 -2.72 -11.97
CA LEU A 164 10.32 -4.11 -12.26
C LEU A 164 11.16 -4.65 -13.41
N GLU A 165 11.36 -3.85 -14.46
CA GLU A 165 12.24 -4.22 -15.56
C GLU A 165 13.68 -4.41 -15.09
N ALA A 166 14.24 -3.46 -14.36
CA ALA A 166 15.59 -3.57 -13.81
C ALA A 166 15.71 -4.73 -12.79
N PHE A 167 14.66 -4.98 -12.01
CA PHE A 167 14.61 -6.07 -11.04
C PHE A 167 14.62 -7.42 -11.75
N SER A 168 13.87 -7.57 -12.84
CA SER A 168 13.79 -8.81 -13.61
C SER A 168 15.12 -9.21 -14.28
N GLN A 169 16.04 -8.27 -14.47
CA GLN A 169 17.37 -8.50 -15.03
C GLN A 169 18.41 -8.90 -13.97
N THR A 170 18.16 -8.57 -12.70
CA THR A 170 19.14 -8.66 -11.62
C THR A 170 18.74 -9.61 -10.49
N ALA A 171 17.46 -9.95 -10.40
CA ALA A 171 16.89 -10.81 -9.38
C ALA A 171 15.69 -11.60 -9.92
N ASN A 172 15.43 -12.76 -9.30
CA ASN A 172 14.22 -13.51 -9.59
C ASN A 172 13.03 -12.87 -8.87
N VAL A 173 11.95 -12.65 -9.62
CA VAL A 173 10.64 -12.32 -9.06
C VAL A 173 10.23 -13.42 -8.07
N LYS A 174 9.76 -13.04 -6.87
CA LYS A 174 9.30 -13.99 -5.84
C LYS A 174 8.22 -14.89 -6.44
N THR A 175 8.15 -16.15 -6.04
CA THR A 175 7.09 -17.10 -6.48
C THR A 175 5.69 -16.49 -6.33
N ASN A 176 5.50 -15.68 -5.28
CA ASN A 176 4.37 -14.78 -5.17
C ASN A 176 4.70 -13.42 -5.83
N PHE A 177 4.31 -13.27 -7.10
CA PHE A 177 4.46 -12.04 -7.88
C PHE A 177 3.91 -10.81 -7.15
N ARG A 178 2.80 -10.95 -6.43
CA ARG A 178 2.16 -9.85 -5.69
C ARG A 178 3.09 -9.25 -4.64
N ASN A 179 3.83 -10.09 -3.92
CA ASN A 179 4.76 -9.62 -2.89
C ASN A 179 5.88 -8.78 -3.53
N SER A 180 6.46 -9.25 -4.64
CA SER A 180 7.46 -8.47 -5.39
C SER A 180 6.91 -7.14 -5.87
N ILE A 181 5.68 -7.11 -6.40
CA ILE A 181 5.04 -5.86 -6.81
C ILE A 181 4.82 -4.92 -5.62
N ASN A 182 4.37 -5.42 -4.47
CA ASN A 182 4.19 -4.60 -3.28
C ASN A 182 5.51 -3.97 -2.81
N ASP A 183 6.59 -4.75 -2.77
CA ASP A 183 7.92 -4.26 -2.41
C ASP A 183 8.39 -3.15 -3.37
N LEU A 184 8.20 -3.35 -4.69
CA LEU A 184 8.57 -2.38 -5.71
C LEU A 184 7.68 -1.13 -5.67
N LEU A 185 6.39 -1.24 -5.33
CA LEU A 185 5.50 -0.09 -5.15
C LEU A 185 5.87 0.73 -3.91
N ILE A 186 6.30 0.08 -2.83
CA ILE A 186 6.83 0.76 -1.62
C ILE A 186 8.11 1.52 -1.99
N LEU A 187 9.04 0.87 -2.71
CA LEU A 187 10.26 1.50 -3.19
C LEU A 187 9.99 2.67 -4.13
N ALA A 188 9.11 2.49 -5.12
CA ALA A 188 8.69 3.56 -6.04
C ALA A 188 8.06 4.74 -5.28
N THR A 189 7.29 4.47 -4.22
CA THR A 189 6.72 5.52 -3.36
C THR A 189 7.82 6.32 -2.66
N ALA A 190 8.87 5.66 -2.16
CA ALA A 190 9.98 6.34 -1.50
C ALA A 190 10.75 7.25 -2.47
N ILE A 191 11.05 6.75 -3.68
CA ILE A 191 11.76 7.52 -4.70
C ILE A 191 10.89 8.68 -5.21
N ASP A 192 9.61 8.45 -5.51
CA ASP A 192 8.67 9.48 -5.96
C ASP A 192 8.60 10.67 -5.00
N ARG A 193 8.62 10.37 -3.70
CA ARG A 193 8.54 11.36 -2.62
C ARG A 193 9.88 11.90 -2.16
N ARG A 194 11.00 11.36 -2.70
CA ARG A 194 12.36 11.73 -2.29
C ARG A 194 12.55 11.63 -0.78
N VAL A 195 12.13 10.49 -0.22
CA VAL A 195 12.18 10.20 1.22
C VAL A 195 13.03 8.97 1.47
N ARG A 196 13.54 8.85 2.70
CA ARG A 196 14.28 7.67 3.12
C ARG A 196 13.33 6.49 3.29
N LEU A 197 13.70 5.31 2.81
CA LEU A 197 12.97 4.06 3.04
C LEU A 197 13.65 3.27 4.16
N VAL A 198 12.93 3.00 5.24
CA VAL A 198 13.36 2.13 6.34
C VAL A 198 12.74 0.75 6.17
N THR A 199 13.57 -0.27 6.02
CA THR A 199 13.14 -1.64 5.67
C THR A 199 14.04 -2.71 6.28
N ARG A 200 13.53 -3.93 6.40
CA ARG A 200 14.31 -5.13 6.70
C ARG A 200 14.56 -6.02 5.48
N ASP A 201 14.00 -5.71 4.31
CA ASP A 201 14.14 -6.54 3.12
C ASP A 201 15.54 -6.37 2.52
N THR A 202 16.41 -7.35 2.79
CA THR A 202 17.79 -7.37 2.28
C THR A 202 17.88 -7.44 0.76
N LEU A 203 16.89 -8.04 0.08
CA LEU A 203 16.84 -8.09 -1.38
C LEU A 203 16.50 -6.71 -1.95
N LEU A 204 15.51 -6.03 -1.35
CA LEU A 204 15.14 -4.67 -1.74
C LEU A 204 16.30 -3.69 -1.53
N ASN A 205 17.04 -3.83 -0.43
CA ASN A 205 18.23 -3.02 -0.15
C ASN A 205 19.33 -3.21 -1.20
N ARG A 206 19.67 -4.46 -1.53
CA ARG A 206 20.69 -4.77 -2.55
C ARG A 206 20.28 -4.23 -3.92
N PHE A 207 19.01 -4.39 -4.26
CA PHE A 207 18.46 -3.88 -5.52
C PHE A 207 18.52 -2.36 -5.59
N ALA A 208 18.08 -1.66 -4.53
CA ALA A 208 18.08 -0.20 -4.49
C ALA A 208 19.49 0.40 -4.55
N ALA A 209 20.45 -0.21 -3.84
CA ALA A 209 21.87 0.16 -3.94
C ALA A 209 22.41 0.00 -5.37
N GLY A 210 22.03 -1.07 -6.07
CA GLY A 210 22.50 -1.35 -7.43
C GLY A 210 21.87 -0.47 -8.52
N VAL A 211 20.57 -0.18 -8.43
CA VAL A 211 19.84 0.55 -9.49
C VAL A 211 19.90 2.05 -9.33
N HIS A 212 19.94 2.55 -8.09
CA HIS A 212 19.86 3.98 -7.80
C HIS A 212 21.14 4.58 -7.20
N ASP A 213 22.16 3.78 -6.93
CA ASP A 213 23.37 4.21 -6.18
C ASP A 213 22.98 4.97 -4.90
N ALA A 214 21.83 4.58 -4.33
CA ALA A 214 21.22 5.25 -3.20
C ALA A 214 22.04 4.92 -1.95
N PRO A 215 22.41 5.90 -1.11
CA PRO A 215 23.10 5.62 0.14
C PRO A 215 22.29 4.66 0.99
N VAL A 216 22.91 3.55 1.40
CA VAL A 216 22.31 2.54 2.29
C VAL A 216 23.06 2.53 3.61
N GLU A 217 22.33 2.80 4.69
CA GLU A 217 22.86 2.79 6.07
C GLU A 217 22.15 1.73 6.90
N ARG A 218 22.91 0.97 7.70
CA ARG A 218 22.34 0.09 8.71
C ARG A 218 22.07 0.88 9.98
N VAL A 219 20.80 1.06 10.34
CA VAL A 219 20.40 1.86 11.52
C VAL A 219 20.10 1.00 12.75
N ALA A 220 19.85 -0.30 12.58
CA ALA A 220 19.70 -1.27 13.67
C ALA A 220 20.01 -2.70 13.19
N PRO A 221 20.01 -3.72 14.05
CA PRO A 221 20.13 -5.10 13.61
C PRO A 221 19.07 -5.46 12.57
N GLU A 222 19.51 -5.80 11.35
CA GLU A 222 18.65 -6.16 10.21
C GLU A 222 17.71 -5.04 9.70
N VAL A 223 17.87 -3.80 10.18
CA VAL A 223 17.12 -2.63 9.71
C VAL A 223 18.05 -1.71 8.94
N TRP A 224 17.61 -1.36 7.74
CA TRP A 224 18.35 -0.56 6.79
C TRP A 224 17.54 0.68 6.43
N THR A 225 18.24 1.76 6.13
CA THR A 225 17.70 2.99 5.57
C THR A 225 18.30 3.20 4.20
N ILE A 226 17.46 3.38 3.19
CA ILE A 226 17.88 3.75 1.82
C ILE A 226 17.50 5.21 1.59
N ASP A 227 18.46 6.06 1.28
CA ASP A 227 18.22 7.50 1.12
C ASP A 227 17.93 7.90 -0.33
N PHE A 228 16.74 8.45 -0.57
CA PHE A 228 16.34 9.04 -1.85
C PHE A 228 16.11 10.56 -1.77
N SER A 229 16.49 11.18 -0.65
CA SER A 229 16.27 12.60 -0.37
C SER A 229 17.34 13.51 -0.98
N GLU A 230 18.58 13.04 -1.01
CA GLU A 230 19.64 13.70 -1.74
C GLU A 230 19.56 13.32 -3.22
N SER A 231 19.45 14.32 -4.10
CA SER A 231 19.60 14.03 -5.53
C SER A 231 21.03 13.56 -5.73
N THR A 232 21.23 12.30 -6.05
CA THR A 232 22.41 11.87 -6.78
C THR A 232 22.31 12.52 -8.17
N ALA A 233 22.75 13.78 -8.21
CA ALA A 233 22.86 14.72 -9.33
C ALA A 233 22.32 14.23 -10.66
N ASP A 234 21.25 14.85 -11.18
CA ASP A 234 20.87 14.97 -12.62
C ASP A 234 21.47 13.91 -13.57
N ARG A 235 21.43 12.64 -13.17
CA ARG A 235 22.11 11.58 -13.91
C ARG A 235 21.08 11.08 -14.88
N ARG A 236 21.27 11.60 -16.10
CA ARG A 236 20.75 11.15 -17.39
C ARG A 236 19.57 10.19 -17.22
N LYS A 237 18.36 10.66 -17.60
CA LYS A 237 17.37 9.78 -18.24
C LYS A 237 18.17 8.72 -19.01
N PRO A 238 17.98 7.42 -18.76
CA PRO A 238 18.79 6.40 -19.41
C PRO A 238 18.86 6.78 -20.88
N TYR A 239 20.07 7.16 -21.31
CA TYR A 239 20.35 7.50 -22.69
C TYR A 239 19.84 6.30 -23.46
N GLU A 240 18.84 6.50 -24.33
CA GLU A 240 18.14 5.46 -25.08
C GLU A 240 19.09 4.31 -25.41
N SER A 241 19.16 3.34 -24.51
CA SER A 241 19.85 2.11 -24.78
C SER A 241 18.90 1.42 -25.73
N LYS A 242 19.45 0.97 -26.86
CA LYS A 242 18.78 0.22 -27.93
C LYS A 242 18.15 -1.08 -27.41
N GLY A 243 17.18 -0.95 -26.53
CA GLY A 243 16.69 -1.99 -25.62
C GLY A 243 15.52 -1.54 -24.73
N TYR A 244 15.02 -0.29 -24.83
CA TYR A 244 13.68 0.05 -24.34
C TYR A 244 12.67 -0.79 -25.13
N VAL A 245 12.34 -1.96 -24.59
CA VAL A 245 11.18 -2.71 -25.05
C VAL A 245 10.00 -1.96 -24.46
N ASN A 246 9.27 -1.22 -25.30
CA ASN A 246 7.97 -0.70 -24.89
C ASN A 246 7.06 -1.89 -24.62
N ARG A 247 7.08 -2.40 -23.38
CA ARG A 247 6.30 -3.58 -22.99
C ARG A 247 4.80 -3.32 -22.97
N SER A 248 4.35 -2.14 -23.40
CA SER A 248 2.93 -1.75 -23.43
C SER A 248 2.26 -1.86 -22.06
N TRP A 249 3.05 -1.85 -20.98
CA TRP A 249 2.55 -1.84 -19.61
C TRP A 249 1.85 -0.52 -19.34
N GLN A 250 0.69 -0.59 -18.69
CA GLN A 250 -0.17 0.57 -18.53
C GLN A 250 -0.86 0.55 -17.17
N VAL A 251 -1.17 1.74 -16.70
CA VAL A 251 -1.98 1.97 -15.51
C VAL A 251 -3.22 2.77 -15.89
N MET A 252 -4.38 2.30 -15.45
CA MET A 252 -5.64 3.04 -15.59
C MET A 252 -6.19 3.38 -14.20
N GLU A 253 -6.48 4.66 -13.97
CA GLU A 253 -7.14 5.13 -12.76
C GLU A 253 -8.64 5.28 -12.98
N ARG A 254 -9.45 4.75 -12.06
CA ARG A 254 -10.88 5.01 -11.98
C ARG A 254 -11.21 5.63 -10.63
N ARG A 255 -11.64 6.90 -10.64
CA ARG A 255 -12.14 7.60 -9.46
C ARG A 255 -13.66 7.48 -9.39
N THR A 256 -14.19 7.18 -8.21
CA THR A 256 -15.62 7.10 -7.89
C THR A 256 -15.95 7.99 -6.69
#